data_AF-A0A814G1U8-F1
#
_entry.id   AF-A0A814G1U8-F1
#
_cell.length_a   1.000
_cell.length_b   1.000
_cell.length_c   1.000
_cell.angle_alpha   90.00
_cell.angle_beta   90.00
_cell.angle_gamma   90.00
#
_symmetry.space_group_name_H-M   'P 1'
#
loop_
_entity.id
_entity.type
_entity.pdbx_description
1 polymer ?
#
loop_
_entity_poly.entity_id
_entity_poly.type
_entity_poly.pdbx_seq_one_letter_code
_entity_poly.pdbx_strand_id
1 'polypeptide(L)'
;MSNLEKLDLNLSLSMKKAFVDGNDLKKNIINHMLRLDKFTFNIRSVLHLHNEINLPSNEDIQNTFRNFKNNHIISCLDYFQEQQSSQCLIYSYPYKSKFYKYITNNFSGGLFKCVREISLFDVHPFEHEFFLRISQSFPFMQKLALRNYKPQNNKLCKESKNDNQDLSIIKYPHLTNLTLSRSHDDYVKQFLLDTKTCLPNNVHLNVTYQTLERVTHNFTRDATRINCQKLKSLSIDPIRIFKHVKNYFPHTEIF
;
A
#
# COMPACT_ATOMS: atom_id res chain seq x y z
N MET A 1 9.62 -32.21 -21.22
CA MET A 1 10.23 -30.87 -21.11
C MET A 1 9.20 -29.83 -21.57
N SER A 2 9.08 -28.71 -20.87
CA SER A 2 8.08 -27.68 -21.20
C SER A 2 8.49 -26.87 -22.44
N ASN A 3 7.55 -26.62 -23.36
CA ASN A 3 7.72 -25.75 -24.53
C ASN A 3 7.35 -24.29 -24.25
N LEU A 4 7.24 -23.90 -22.97
CA LEU A 4 6.82 -22.55 -22.59
C LEU A 4 7.92 -21.52 -22.91
N GLU A 5 7.60 -20.58 -23.78
CA GLU A 5 8.52 -19.50 -24.20
C GLU A 5 8.40 -18.22 -23.37
N LYS A 6 7.25 -18.03 -22.71
CA LYS A 6 6.95 -16.82 -21.93
C LYS A 6 6.27 -17.17 -20.62
N LEU A 7 6.75 -16.58 -19.53
CA LEU A 7 6.19 -16.75 -18.20
C LEU A 7 6.18 -15.42 -17.45
N ASP A 8 5.00 -15.02 -16.98
CA ASP A 8 4.82 -13.91 -16.05
C ASP A 8 4.41 -14.49 -14.68
N LEU A 9 5.36 -14.55 -13.76
CA LEU A 9 5.18 -15.20 -12.45
C LEU A 9 4.80 -14.17 -11.38
N ASN A 10 3.70 -14.40 -10.66
CA ASN A 10 3.36 -13.64 -9.46
C ASN A 10 3.25 -14.61 -8.28
N LEU A 11 4.10 -14.44 -7.28
CA LEU A 11 4.25 -15.41 -6.20
C LEU A 11 4.35 -14.71 -4.85
N SER A 12 3.67 -15.25 -3.83
CA SER A 12 3.79 -14.79 -2.46
C SER A 12 3.99 -15.99 -1.56
N LEU A 13 5.09 -16.01 -0.81
CA LEU A 13 5.52 -17.16 -0.01
C LEU A 13 5.84 -16.73 1.42
N SER A 14 5.59 -17.64 2.36
CA SER A 14 6.14 -17.59 3.71
C SER A 14 7.28 -18.61 3.80
N MET A 15 8.47 -18.13 4.12
CA MET A 15 9.71 -18.87 4.12
C MET A 15 10.24 -19.00 5.55
N LYS A 16 10.90 -20.13 5.82
CA LYS A 16 11.45 -20.42 7.16
C LYS A 16 12.93 -20.09 7.32
N LYS A 17 13.68 -19.96 6.23
CA LYS A 17 15.15 -19.95 6.26
C LYS A 17 15.83 -18.87 5.42
N ALA A 18 15.27 -18.54 4.27
CA ALA A 18 15.85 -17.54 3.37
C ALA A 18 14.75 -16.94 2.49
N PHE A 19 14.98 -15.71 2.02
CA PHE A 19 14.17 -15.13 0.97
C PHE A 19 14.43 -15.85 -0.36
N VAL A 20 13.42 -15.87 -1.22
CA VAL A 20 13.62 -16.31 -2.61
C VAL A 20 14.56 -15.33 -3.30
N ASP A 21 15.61 -15.87 -3.91
CA ASP A 21 16.62 -15.11 -4.66
C ASP A 21 16.77 -15.61 -6.11
N GLY A 22 17.76 -15.09 -6.84
CA GLY A 22 18.04 -15.48 -8.21
C GLY A 22 18.56 -16.91 -8.37
N ASN A 23 19.24 -17.44 -7.35
CA ASN A 23 19.71 -18.82 -7.35
C ASN A 23 18.53 -19.80 -7.24
N ASP A 24 17.54 -19.48 -6.40
CA ASP A 24 16.31 -20.25 -6.28
C ASP A 24 15.55 -20.29 -7.60
N LEU A 25 15.35 -19.16 -8.26
CA LEU A 25 14.65 -19.12 -9.55
C LEU A 25 15.44 -19.85 -10.64
N LYS A 26 16.77 -19.72 -10.64
CA LYS A 26 17.62 -20.43 -11.59
C LYS A 26 17.48 -21.95 -11.43
N LYS A 27 17.61 -22.43 -10.19
CA LYS A 27 17.54 -23.85 -9.85
C LYS A 27 16.15 -24.44 -10.15
N ASN A 28 15.09 -23.76 -9.74
CA ASN A 28 13.73 -24.34 -9.74
C ASN A 28 12.91 -24.01 -11.00
N ILE A 29 13.28 -22.99 -11.78
CA ILE A 29 12.52 -22.57 -12.97
C ILE A 29 13.41 -22.57 -14.20
N ILE A 30 14.43 -21.71 -14.24
CA ILE A 30 15.20 -21.44 -15.47
C ILE A 30 15.87 -22.71 -16.01
N ASN A 31 16.50 -23.51 -15.15
CA ASN A 31 17.17 -24.74 -15.56
C ASN A 31 16.20 -25.81 -16.12
N HIS A 32 14.91 -25.73 -15.78
CA HIS A 32 13.90 -26.70 -16.20
C HIS A 32 13.07 -26.21 -17.40
N MET A 33 13.11 -24.91 -17.71
CA MET A 33 12.38 -24.28 -18.80
C MET A 33 13.34 -23.72 -19.85
N LEU A 34 14.05 -24.61 -20.55
CA LEU A 34 15.13 -24.25 -21.48
C LEU A 34 14.69 -23.39 -22.68
N ARG A 35 13.39 -23.39 -23.01
CA ARG A 35 12.79 -22.56 -24.07
C ARG A 35 12.27 -21.21 -23.57
N LEU A 36 12.43 -20.90 -22.28
CA LEU A 36 11.87 -19.70 -21.69
C LEU A 36 12.69 -18.45 -22.08
N ASP A 37 12.26 -17.78 -23.13
CA ASP A 37 12.90 -16.57 -23.67
C ASP A 37 12.50 -15.31 -22.91
N LYS A 38 11.25 -15.24 -22.44
CA LYS A 38 10.75 -14.11 -21.65
C LYS A 38 10.26 -14.58 -20.29
N PHE A 39 10.98 -14.20 -19.26
CA PHE A 39 10.59 -14.45 -17.88
C PHE A 39 10.43 -13.13 -17.17
N THR A 40 9.23 -12.78 -16.72
CA THR A 40 9.03 -11.68 -15.77
C THR A 40 8.46 -12.21 -14.48
N PHE A 41 8.78 -11.56 -13.38
CA PHE A 41 8.28 -11.99 -12.09
C PHE A 41 8.04 -10.85 -11.12
N ASN A 42 7.16 -11.11 -10.16
CA ASN A 42 6.93 -10.35 -8.94
C ASN A 42 6.80 -11.36 -7.81
N ILE A 43 7.80 -11.45 -6.94
CA ILE A 43 7.86 -12.45 -5.89
C ILE A 43 8.01 -11.74 -4.56
N ARG A 44 7.06 -12.00 -3.67
CA ARG A 44 7.13 -11.58 -2.28
C ARG A 44 7.46 -12.78 -1.41
N SER A 45 8.54 -12.67 -0.65
CA SER A 45 8.92 -13.64 0.36
C SER A 45 8.79 -12.99 1.73
N VAL A 46 8.16 -13.67 2.67
CA VAL A 46 8.09 -13.27 4.08
C VAL A 46 8.87 -14.26 4.90
N LEU A 47 9.74 -13.79 5.78
CA LEU A 47 10.56 -14.63 6.64
C LEU A 47 10.28 -14.33 8.12
N HIS A 48 10.26 -15.37 8.95
CA HIS A 48 10.19 -15.25 10.39
C HIS A 48 11.61 -15.21 10.95
N LEU A 49 12.00 -14.08 11.54
CA LEU A 49 13.34 -13.84 12.07
C LEU A 49 13.45 -14.48 13.45
N HIS A 50 13.97 -15.71 13.51
CA HIS A 50 14.36 -16.32 14.78
C HIS A 50 15.88 -16.20 14.95
N ASN A 51 16.31 -15.17 15.68
CA ASN A 51 17.72 -14.96 16.08
C ASN A 51 18.73 -14.84 14.92
N GLU A 52 18.31 -14.38 13.73
CA GLU A 52 19.23 -14.19 12.60
C GLU A 52 20.07 -12.91 12.77
N ILE A 53 21.40 -13.07 12.78
CA ILE A 53 22.36 -11.97 12.97
C ILE A 53 22.77 -11.33 11.63
N ASN A 54 22.71 -12.09 10.53
CA ASN A 54 23.17 -11.65 9.21
C ASN A 54 22.00 -11.55 8.23
N LEU A 55 21.47 -10.34 8.10
CA LEU A 55 20.36 -10.02 7.21
C LEU A 55 20.89 -9.50 5.88
N PRO A 56 20.46 -10.05 4.72
CA PRO A 56 20.96 -9.59 3.43
C PRO A 56 20.53 -8.15 3.14
N SER A 57 21.34 -7.40 2.41
CA SER A 57 20.95 -6.10 1.85
C SER A 57 20.18 -6.26 0.54
N ASN A 58 19.59 -5.17 0.04
CA ASN A 58 18.93 -5.18 -1.27
C ASN A 58 19.93 -5.54 -2.38
N GLU A 59 21.16 -5.06 -2.25
CA GLU A 59 22.27 -5.33 -3.17
C GLU A 59 22.66 -6.80 -3.15
N ASP A 60 22.76 -7.42 -1.96
CA ASP A 60 23.05 -8.85 -1.84
C ASP A 60 22.04 -9.70 -2.59
N ILE A 61 20.74 -9.41 -2.42
CA ILE A 61 19.67 -10.10 -3.15
C ILE A 61 19.77 -9.83 -4.65
N GLN A 62 19.92 -8.58 -5.08
CA GLN A 62 20.01 -8.24 -6.52
C GLN A 62 21.22 -8.90 -7.18
N ASN A 63 22.33 -9.03 -6.46
CA ASN A 63 23.55 -9.65 -6.96
C ASN A 63 23.37 -11.13 -7.35
N THR A 64 22.39 -11.82 -6.76
CA THR A 64 22.06 -13.20 -7.15
C THR A 64 21.44 -13.30 -8.55
N PHE A 65 20.96 -12.17 -9.11
CA PHE A 65 20.35 -12.11 -10.44
C PHE A 65 21.32 -11.67 -11.55
N ARG A 66 22.61 -11.45 -11.26
CA ARG A 66 23.61 -10.94 -12.24
C ARG A 66 23.67 -11.71 -13.57
N ASN A 67 23.30 -12.99 -13.57
CA ASN A 67 23.31 -13.85 -14.76
C ASN A 67 21.97 -13.95 -15.49
N PHE A 68 20.94 -13.19 -15.08
CA PHE A 68 19.64 -13.20 -15.74
C PHE A 68 19.71 -12.33 -17.00
N LYS A 69 19.56 -12.97 -18.16
CA LYS A 69 19.86 -12.38 -19.47
C LYS A 69 19.01 -11.20 -19.91
N ASN A 70 17.97 -10.78 -19.18
CA ASN A 70 16.97 -9.87 -19.75
C ASN A 70 16.26 -8.89 -18.80
N ASN A 71 16.58 -8.83 -17.50
CA ASN A 71 15.78 -8.03 -16.58
C ASN A 71 16.62 -7.18 -15.62
N HIS A 72 16.35 -5.88 -15.60
CA HIS A 72 16.67 -5.06 -14.45
C HIS A 72 15.79 -5.54 -13.28
N ILE A 73 16.40 -6.13 -12.26
CA ILE A 73 15.71 -6.66 -11.09
C ILE A 73 15.80 -5.64 -9.96
N ILE A 74 14.65 -5.31 -9.39
CA ILE A 74 14.56 -4.45 -8.22
C ILE A 74 14.20 -5.33 -7.03
N SER A 75 14.86 -5.06 -5.89
CA SER A 75 14.53 -5.64 -4.59
C SER A 75 14.11 -4.55 -3.61
N CYS A 76 13.15 -4.88 -2.74
CA CYS A 76 12.75 -4.07 -1.61
C CYS A 76 12.67 -4.98 -0.38
N LEU A 77 13.63 -4.80 0.52
CA LEU A 77 13.72 -5.50 1.80
C LEU A 77 13.24 -4.62 2.94
N ASP A 78 12.43 -5.21 3.81
CA ASP A 78 11.99 -4.61 5.05
C ASP A 78 12.21 -5.58 6.21
N TYR A 79 12.76 -5.04 7.30
CA TYR A 79 13.02 -5.78 8.53
C TYR A 79 12.17 -5.21 9.67
N PHE A 80 11.27 -6.03 10.20
CA PHE A 80 10.39 -5.69 11.31
C PHE A 80 10.87 -6.40 12.58
N GLN A 81 11.93 -5.86 13.19
CA GLN A 81 12.58 -6.48 14.35
C GLN A 81 11.61 -6.79 15.51
N GLU A 82 10.76 -5.82 15.86
CA GLU A 82 9.75 -5.99 16.93
C GLU A 82 8.75 -7.13 16.64
N GLN A 83 8.49 -7.40 15.37
CA GLN A 83 7.55 -8.44 14.94
C GLN A 83 8.26 -9.76 14.61
N GLN A 84 9.58 -9.83 14.80
CA GLN A 84 10.41 -10.97 14.42
C GLN A 84 10.09 -11.46 13.00
N SER A 85 9.94 -10.52 12.07
CA SER A 85 9.60 -10.83 10.70
C SER A 85 10.28 -9.88 9.73
N SER A 86 10.39 -10.34 8.49
CA SER A 86 10.94 -9.56 7.40
C SER A 86 10.23 -9.90 6.11
N GLN A 87 10.29 -8.99 5.14
CA GLN A 87 9.81 -9.26 3.80
C GLN A 87 10.83 -8.83 2.76
N CYS A 88 10.84 -9.55 1.66
CA CYS A 88 11.57 -9.21 0.46
C CYS A 88 10.59 -9.24 -0.70
N LEU A 89 10.45 -8.12 -1.40
CA LEU A 89 9.83 -8.07 -2.70
C LEU A 89 10.92 -8.00 -3.76
N ILE A 90 10.92 -8.93 -4.70
CA ILE A 90 11.76 -8.89 -5.90
C ILE A 90 10.88 -8.85 -7.14
N TYR A 91 11.24 -8.04 -8.12
CA TYR A 91 10.48 -8.00 -9.36
C TYR A 91 11.33 -7.60 -10.57
N SER A 92 10.87 -8.05 -11.74
CA SER A 92 11.39 -7.61 -13.03
C SER A 92 10.85 -6.23 -13.39
N TYR A 93 11.72 -5.30 -13.75
CA TYR A 93 11.34 -3.99 -14.25
C TYR A 93 11.06 -4.02 -15.77
N PRO A 94 10.00 -3.34 -16.28
CA PRO A 94 8.99 -2.60 -15.53
C PRO A 94 8.01 -3.52 -14.80
N TYR A 95 7.47 -3.03 -13.68
CA TYR A 95 6.48 -3.77 -12.88
C TYR A 95 5.17 -3.98 -13.65
N LYS A 96 4.82 -5.23 -13.95
CA LYS A 96 3.63 -5.57 -14.75
C LYS A 96 2.40 -6.01 -13.96
N SER A 97 2.56 -6.35 -12.68
CA SER A 97 1.44 -6.82 -11.85
C SER A 97 0.44 -5.68 -11.59
N LYS A 98 -0.84 -6.05 -11.51
CA LYS A 98 -1.93 -5.13 -11.11
C LYS A 98 -1.95 -4.85 -9.61
N PHE A 99 -1.24 -5.67 -8.82
CA PHE A 99 -1.26 -5.62 -7.36
C PHE A 99 0.14 -5.33 -6.83
N TYR A 100 0.26 -4.39 -5.88
CA TYR A 100 1.50 -4.17 -5.12
C TYR A 100 1.15 -4.17 -3.62
N LYS A 101 1.46 -5.27 -2.94
CA LYS A 101 1.03 -5.47 -1.55
C LYS A 101 2.17 -5.21 -0.56
N TYR A 102 1.81 -4.69 0.61
CA TYR A 102 2.67 -4.47 1.78
C TYR A 102 3.80 -3.46 1.55
N ILE A 103 3.45 -2.32 0.96
CA ILE A 103 4.37 -1.19 0.81
C ILE A 103 4.62 -0.55 2.19
N THR A 104 5.90 -0.35 2.50
CA THR A 104 6.41 0.22 3.76
C THR A 104 6.97 1.63 3.53
N ASN A 105 7.44 2.29 4.60
CA ASN A 105 8.13 3.58 4.54
C ASN A 105 9.42 3.53 3.72
N ASN A 106 10.04 2.36 3.53
CA ASN A 106 11.24 2.20 2.71
C ASN A 106 10.96 2.32 1.21
N PHE A 107 9.69 2.42 0.80
CA PHE A 107 9.32 2.61 -0.58
C PHE A 107 9.88 3.93 -1.14
N SER A 108 10.83 3.82 -2.06
CA SER A 108 11.54 4.96 -2.66
C SER A 108 10.73 5.70 -3.73
N GLY A 109 9.60 5.15 -4.18
CA GLY A 109 8.80 5.69 -5.28
C GLY A 109 9.05 4.97 -6.60
N GLY A 110 8.78 5.64 -7.71
CA GLY A 110 8.88 5.10 -9.07
C GLY A 110 7.52 5.07 -9.78
N LEU A 111 7.47 4.77 -11.07
CA LEU A 111 6.24 4.87 -11.86
C LEU A 111 5.64 3.50 -12.18
N PHE A 112 4.53 3.16 -11.53
CA PHE A 112 3.88 1.85 -11.61
C PHE A 112 2.56 1.91 -12.38
N LYS A 113 2.64 2.11 -13.71
CA LYS A 113 1.46 2.33 -14.58
C LYS A 113 0.48 1.14 -14.61
N CYS A 114 0.94 -0.08 -14.36
CA CYS A 114 0.10 -1.28 -14.41
C CYS A 114 -0.65 -1.57 -13.10
N VAL A 115 -0.20 -0.98 -11.98
CA VAL A 115 -0.77 -1.25 -10.66
C VAL A 115 -2.12 -0.55 -10.52
N ARG A 116 -3.09 -1.29 -9.98
CA ARG A 116 -4.46 -0.84 -9.69
C ARG A 116 -4.80 -1.00 -8.22
N GLU A 117 -4.15 -1.93 -7.52
CA GLU A 117 -4.45 -2.22 -6.14
C GLU A 117 -3.17 -2.24 -5.31
N ILE A 118 -3.15 -1.46 -4.23
CA ILE A 118 -2.03 -1.49 -3.29
C ILE A 118 -2.49 -1.73 -1.86
N SER A 119 -1.59 -2.31 -1.06
CA SER A 119 -1.74 -2.31 0.38
C SER A 119 -0.52 -1.73 1.07
N LEU A 120 -0.77 -0.90 2.08
CA LEU A 120 0.25 -0.23 2.89
C LEU A 120 0.29 -0.88 4.27
N PHE A 121 1.49 -1.14 4.75
CA PHE A 121 1.72 -1.70 6.09
C PHE A 121 3.12 -1.32 6.55
N ASP A 122 3.23 -0.85 7.80
CA ASP A 122 4.51 -0.63 8.46
C ASP A 122 4.30 -0.63 9.98
N VAL A 123 5.38 -0.85 10.72
CA VAL A 123 5.44 -0.70 12.19
C VAL A 123 5.65 0.76 12.60
N HIS A 124 6.22 1.57 11.70
CA HIS A 124 6.37 3.02 11.86
C HIS A 124 5.20 3.77 11.22
N PRO A 125 4.82 4.95 11.70
CA PRO A 125 3.74 5.73 11.11
C PRO A 125 4.05 6.21 9.68
N PHE A 126 3.00 6.45 8.90
CA PHE A 126 3.10 7.04 7.56
C PHE A 126 2.80 8.53 7.59
N GLU A 127 3.77 9.37 7.20
CA GLU A 127 3.57 10.82 7.16
C GLU A 127 2.90 11.28 5.85
N HIS A 128 2.51 12.55 5.78
CA HIS A 128 1.80 13.12 4.63
C HIS A 128 2.57 12.93 3.31
N GLU A 129 3.89 13.14 3.34
CA GLU A 129 4.79 13.02 2.20
C GLU A 129 4.83 11.58 1.65
N PHE A 130 4.61 10.59 2.51
CA PHE A 130 4.49 9.20 2.08
C PHE A 130 3.26 9.02 1.18
N PHE A 131 2.10 9.53 1.59
CA PHE A 131 0.88 9.48 0.77
C PHE A 131 1.03 10.25 -0.54
N LEU A 132 1.76 11.37 -0.54
CA LEU A 132 2.08 12.10 -1.77
C LEU A 132 2.90 11.22 -2.72
N ARG A 133 3.97 10.59 -2.21
CA ARG A 133 4.81 9.64 -2.96
C ARG A 133 4.00 8.49 -3.53
N ILE A 134 3.07 7.93 -2.75
CA ILE A 134 2.13 6.89 -3.20
C ILE A 134 1.28 7.40 -4.38
N SER A 135 0.65 8.57 -4.26
CA SER A 135 -0.20 9.12 -5.32
C SER A 135 0.56 9.32 -6.65
N GLN A 136 1.81 9.79 -6.58
CA GLN A 136 2.67 10.01 -7.73
C GLN A 136 3.15 8.69 -8.35
N SER A 137 3.40 7.70 -7.52
CA SER A 137 3.93 6.41 -7.96
C SER A 137 2.87 5.52 -8.61
N PHE A 138 1.62 5.65 -8.18
CA PHE A 138 0.50 4.81 -8.63
C PHE A 138 -0.63 5.65 -9.25
N PRO A 139 -0.39 6.30 -10.41
CA PRO A 139 -1.31 7.28 -10.98
C PRO A 139 -2.69 6.70 -11.34
N PHE A 140 -2.80 5.39 -11.58
CA PHE A 140 -4.04 4.70 -11.93
C PHE A 140 -4.58 3.80 -10.82
N MET A 141 -4.16 4.02 -9.57
CA MET A 141 -4.61 3.22 -8.43
C MET A 141 -6.13 3.34 -8.24
N GLN A 142 -6.78 2.17 -8.14
CA GLN A 142 -8.21 2.02 -7.90
C GLN A 142 -8.53 1.56 -6.49
N LYS A 143 -7.64 0.77 -5.85
CA LYS A 143 -7.87 0.28 -4.50
C LYS A 143 -6.66 0.53 -3.60
N LEU A 144 -6.93 1.08 -2.43
CA LEU A 144 -5.95 1.33 -1.38
C LEU A 144 -6.42 0.70 -0.07
N ALA A 145 -5.63 -0.23 0.47
CA ALA A 145 -5.82 -0.74 1.82
C ALA A 145 -4.68 -0.30 2.72
N LEU A 146 -4.96 0.32 3.86
CA LEU A 146 -3.94 0.74 4.82
C LEU A 146 -4.13 0.02 6.14
N ARG A 147 -3.04 -0.59 6.62
CA ARG A 147 -2.95 -1.21 7.95
C ARG A 147 -1.79 -0.59 8.72
N ASN A 148 -2.09 0.35 9.60
CA ASN A 148 -1.11 0.97 10.49
C ASN A 148 -1.83 1.60 11.67
N TYR A 149 -1.52 1.16 12.90
CA TYR A 149 -2.18 1.64 14.10
C TYR A 149 -1.41 2.76 14.82
N LYS A 150 -0.21 3.11 14.33
CA LYS A 150 0.57 4.19 14.92
C LYS A 150 0.03 5.55 14.44
N PRO A 151 -0.13 6.54 15.34
CA PRO A 151 -0.49 7.91 14.96
C PRO A 151 0.62 8.54 14.11
N GLN A 152 0.25 9.51 13.28
CA GLN A 152 1.23 10.33 12.57
C GLN A 152 2.02 11.14 13.61
N ASN A 153 3.35 11.20 13.46
CA ASN A 153 4.20 11.99 14.35
C ASN A 153 4.06 13.48 14.03
N ASN A 154 4.04 13.81 12.74
CA ASN A 154 3.89 15.18 12.27
C ASN A 154 2.40 15.48 12.11
N LYS A 155 1.70 15.57 13.25
CA LYS A 155 0.31 16.06 13.27
C LYS A 155 0.34 17.51 12.81
N LEU A 156 0.06 17.75 11.53
CA LEU A 156 -0.20 19.07 10.94
C LEU A 156 -1.50 19.71 11.48
N CYS A 157 -1.82 19.46 12.74
CA CYS A 157 -2.83 20.13 13.52
C CYS A 157 -2.15 20.73 14.75
N LYS A 158 -1.11 21.54 14.55
CA LYS A 158 -1.14 22.82 15.23
C LYS A 158 -2.01 23.69 14.36
N GLU A 159 -3.16 24.08 14.89
CA GLU A 159 -3.94 25.24 14.47
C GLU A 159 -3.10 26.52 14.68
N SER A 160 -1.85 26.52 14.22
CA SER A 160 -0.91 27.61 14.36
C SER A 160 -1.07 28.51 13.15
N LYS A 161 -1.53 29.72 13.43
CA LYS A 161 -1.75 30.89 12.57
C LYS A 161 -0.53 31.38 11.75
N ASN A 162 0.46 30.53 11.49
CA ASN A 162 1.63 30.85 10.69
C ASN A 162 1.73 29.85 9.53
N ASP A 163 0.83 30.02 8.56
CA ASP A 163 0.85 29.35 7.27
C ASP A 163 2.11 29.75 6.51
N ASN A 164 2.99 28.78 6.23
CA ASN A 164 3.92 28.81 5.10
C ASN A 164 4.57 27.44 4.83
N GLN A 165 3.81 26.36 5.05
CA GLN A 165 4.06 25.08 4.38
C GLN A 165 2.74 24.59 3.83
N ASP A 166 2.32 25.19 2.71
CA ASP A 166 1.24 24.68 1.86
C ASP A 166 1.67 23.30 1.33
N LEU A 167 1.39 22.26 2.11
CA LEU A 167 1.51 20.90 1.62
C LEU A 167 0.43 20.68 0.57
N SER A 168 0.86 20.24 -0.61
CA SER A 168 -0.03 20.06 -1.76
C SER A 168 -1.14 19.07 -1.45
N ILE A 169 -2.39 19.46 -1.69
CA ILE A 169 -3.55 18.54 -1.62
C ILE A 169 -3.29 17.33 -2.51
N ILE A 170 -3.30 16.14 -1.92
CA ILE A 170 -3.02 14.89 -2.62
C ILE A 170 -4.26 14.47 -3.42
N LYS A 171 -4.09 14.15 -4.70
CA LYS A 171 -5.19 13.73 -5.57
C LYS A 171 -5.10 12.23 -5.87
N TYR A 172 -6.23 11.54 -5.77
CA TYR A 172 -6.35 10.12 -6.11
C TYR A 172 -7.40 9.90 -7.20
N PRO A 173 -7.15 10.33 -8.45
CA PRO A 173 -8.18 10.49 -9.48
C PRO A 173 -8.96 9.22 -9.83
N HIS A 174 -8.37 8.04 -9.63
CA HIS A 174 -8.97 6.75 -10.00
C HIS A 174 -9.37 5.89 -8.80
N LEU A 175 -9.22 6.39 -7.58
CA LEU A 175 -9.52 5.60 -6.38
C LEU A 175 -11.01 5.33 -6.29
N THR A 176 -11.36 4.06 -6.13
CA THR A 176 -12.76 3.59 -6.02
C THR A 176 -12.99 2.81 -4.73
N ASN A 177 -11.94 2.32 -4.08
CA ASN A 177 -12.05 1.57 -2.83
C ASN A 177 -10.91 1.96 -1.87
N LEU A 178 -11.29 2.37 -0.66
CA LEU A 178 -10.40 2.79 0.41
C LEU A 178 -10.71 1.98 1.67
N THR A 179 -9.76 1.16 2.13
CA THR A 179 -9.93 0.33 3.34
C THR A 179 -9.02 0.83 4.46
N LEU A 180 -9.63 1.33 5.52
CA LEU A 180 -9.01 1.98 6.68
C LEU A 180 -9.46 1.38 8.04
N SER A 181 -10.25 0.30 8.05
CA SER A 181 -10.74 -0.33 9.29
C SER A 181 -9.65 -0.84 10.25
N ARG A 182 -8.42 -1.01 9.76
CA ARG A 182 -7.25 -1.42 10.54
C ARG A 182 -6.20 -0.32 10.62
N SER A 183 -6.65 0.92 10.78
CA SER A 183 -5.79 2.10 10.78
C SER A 183 -6.08 3.05 11.93
N HIS A 184 -5.06 3.84 12.31
CA HIS A 184 -5.22 4.96 13.23
C HIS A 184 -6.07 6.09 12.62
N ASP A 185 -6.80 6.83 13.48
CA ASP A 185 -7.69 7.93 13.09
C ASP A 185 -7.00 9.01 12.24
N ASP A 186 -5.70 9.22 12.44
CA ASP A 186 -4.92 10.22 11.68
C ASP A 186 -4.89 9.90 10.18
N TYR A 187 -4.88 8.63 9.79
CA TYR A 187 -4.97 8.23 8.38
C TYR A 187 -6.37 8.47 7.82
N VAL A 188 -7.41 8.23 8.62
CA VAL A 188 -8.78 8.57 8.22
C VAL A 188 -8.93 10.09 8.06
N LYS A 189 -8.35 10.90 8.95
CA LYS A 189 -8.27 12.36 8.78
C LYS A 189 -7.50 12.74 7.51
N GLN A 190 -6.38 12.09 7.22
CA GLN A 190 -5.57 12.34 6.01
C GLN A 190 -6.41 12.20 4.73
N PHE A 191 -7.30 11.21 4.65
CA PHE A 191 -8.14 10.99 3.47
C PHE A 191 -9.46 11.79 3.48
N LEU A 192 -10.06 12.04 4.64
CA LEU A 192 -11.35 12.71 4.73
C LEU A 192 -11.24 14.23 4.77
N LEU A 193 -10.15 14.82 5.27
CA LEU A 193 -9.96 16.27 5.24
C LEU A 193 -9.69 16.74 3.81
N ASP A 194 -10.53 17.66 3.34
CA ASP A 194 -10.44 18.29 2.02
C ASP A 194 -9.17 19.13 1.82
N THR A 195 -8.62 19.67 2.91
CA THR A 195 -7.33 20.37 2.93
C THR A 195 -6.13 19.45 2.74
N LYS A 196 -6.29 18.12 2.88
CA LYS A 196 -5.19 17.15 2.76
C LYS A 196 -5.29 16.28 1.51
N THR A 197 -6.49 15.85 1.18
CA THR A 197 -6.75 14.92 0.08
C THR A 197 -7.98 15.34 -0.70
N CYS A 198 -7.93 15.22 -2.03
CA CYS A 198 -9.08 15.30 -2.89
C CYS A 198 -9.43 13.90 -3.40
N LEU A 199 -10.51 13.33 -2.85
CA LEU A 199 -11.08 12.07 -3.33
C LEU A 199 -11.88 12.29 -4.62
N PRO A 200 -11.94 11.30 -5.52
CA PRO A 200 -12.87 11.31 -6.64
C PRO A 200 -14.28 10.94 -6.16
N ASN A 201 -15.27 11.11 -7.04
CA ASN A 201 -16.62 10.61 -6.79
C ASN A 201 -16.66 9.08 -6.84
N ASN A 202 -17.64 8.50 -6.15
CA ASN A 202 -17.93 7.07 -6.14
C ASN A 202 -16.91 6.18 -5.41
N VAL A 203 -16.32 6.70 -4.33
CA VAL A 203 -15.42 5.91 -3.48
C VAL A 203 -16.23 5.04 -2.52
N HIS A 204 -15.86 3.77 -2.42
CA HIS A 204 -16.25 2.89 -1.33
C HIS A 204 -15.25 3.04 -0.17
N LEU A 205 -15.73 3.37 1.01
CA LEU A 205 -14.92 3.48 2.22
C LEU A 205 -15.24 2.34 3.18
N ASN A 206 -14.24 1.61 3.64
CA ASN A 206 -14.34 0.66 4.74
C ASN A 206 -13.57 1.18 5.95
N VAL A 207 -14.27 1.46 7.05
CA VAL A 207 -13.71 2.09 8.26
C VAL A 207 -14.60 1.74 9.45
N THR A 208 -14.10 1.81 10.68
CA THR A 208 -14.93 1.57 11.87
C THR A 208 -15.82 2.78 12.16
N TYR A 209 -17.01 2.55 12.71
CA TYR A 209 -17.91 3.64 13.10
C TYR A 209 -17.27 4.58 14.12
N GLN A 210 -16.59 4.04 15.15
CA GLN A 210 -16.01 4.86 16.21
C GLN A 210 -14.91 5.79 15.67
N THR A 211 -14.14 5.33 14.69
CA THR A 211 -13.14 6.19 14.04
C THR A 211 -13.82 7.28 13.22
N LEU A 212 -14.87 6.98 12.46
CA LEU A 212 -15.62 8.03 11.74
C LEU A 212 -16.23 9.06 12.68
N GLU A 213 -16.85 8.63 13.76
CA GLU A 213 -17.44 9.51 14.77
C GLU A 213 -16.40 10.47 15.35
N ARG A 214 -15.22 9.97 15.73
CA ARG A 214 -14.11 10.82 16.24
C ARG A 214 -13.56 11.78 15.18
N VAL A 215 -13.37 11.31 13.95
CA VAL A 215 -12.76 12.11 12.87
C VAL A 215 -13.68 13.22 12.37
N THR A 216 -14.96 12.91 12.24
CA THR A 216 -16.02 13.84 11.79
C THR A 216 -16.60 14.68 12.93
N HIS A 217 -16.10 14.51 14.16
CA HIS A 217 -16.61 15.16 15.36
C HIS A 217 -18.13 14.95 15.52
N ASN A 218 -18.53 13.70 15.70
CA ASN A 218 -19.94 13.27 15.75
C ASN A 218 -20.72 13.72 14.50
N PHE A 219 -20.10 13.64 13.33
CA PHE A 219 -20.71 14.00 12.05
C PHE A 219 -21.15 15.47 11.98
N THR A 220 -20.38 16.39 12.57
CA THR A 220 -20.63 17.84 12.53
C THR A 220 -19.51 18.65 11.89
N ARG A 221 -18.34 18.05 11.65
CA ARG A 221 -17.17 18.75 11.10
C ARG A 221 -17.32 19.04 9.60
N ASP A 222 -17.32 20.31 9.20
CA ASP A 222 -17.47 20.67 7.78
C ASP A 222 -16.25 20.32 6.91
N ALA A 223 -15.03 20.43 7.44
CA ALA A 223 -13.79 20.14 6.69
C ALA A 223 -13.67 18.69 6.17
N THR A 224 -14.40 17.74 6.76
CA THR A 224 -14.46 16.35 6.25
C THR A 224 -15.63 16.11 5.31
N ARG A 225 -16.60 17.04 5.25
CA ARG A 225 -17.88 16.85 4.59
C ARG A 225 -17.74 16.75 3.07
N ILE A 226 -16.88 17.55 2.46
CA ILE A 226 -16.66 17.56 1.01
C ILE A 226 -16.25 16.19 0.50
N ASN A 227 -15.28 15.53 1.13
CA ASN A 227 -14.87 14.18 0.71
C ASN A 227 -15.88 13.11 1.12
N CYS A 228 -16.56 13.27 2.25
CA CYS A 228 -17.62 12.35 2.68
C CYS A 228 -18.80 12.31 1.71
N GLN A 229 -19.18 13.44 1.12
CA GLN A 229 -20.25 13.52 0.11
C GLN A 229 -19.93 12.79 -1.21
N LYS A 230 -18.65 12.54 -1.48
CA LYS A 230 -18.19 11.81 -2.68
C LYS A 230 -18.25 10.29 -2.53
N LEU A 231 -18.53 9.79 -1.33
CA LEU A 231 -18.60 8.35 -1.05
C LEU A 231 -19.87 7.76 -1.67
N LYS A 232 -19.71 6.72 -2.48
CA LYS A 232 -20.84 5.94 -3.00
C LYS A 232 -21.34 4.94 -1.96
N SER A 233 -20.42 4.33 -1.24
CA SER A 233 -20.78 3.38 -0.20
C SER A 233 -19.81 3.41 0.98
N LEU A 234 -20.34 3.07 2.15
CA LEU A 234 -19.65 3.07 3.42
C LEU A 234 -19.90 1.72 4.09
N SER A 235 -18.85 0.93 4.27
CA SER A 235 -18.87 -0.27 5.10
C SER A 235 -18.35 0.09 6.49
N ILE A 236 -19.22 -0.07 7.48
CA ILE A 236 -18.91 0.16 8.90
C ILE A 236 -19.31 -1.08 9.71
N ASP A 237 -18.63 -1.31 10.83
CA ASP A 237 -19.03 -2.40 11.73
C ASP A 237 -20.52 -2.25 12.12
N PRO A 238 -21.27 -3.36 12.24
CA PRO A 238 -22.72 -3.33 12.37
C PRO A 238 -23.15 -2.64 13.67
N ILE A 239 -23.62 -1.41 13.54
CA ILE A 239 -24.26 -0.62 14.59
C ILE A 239 -25.60 -0.12 14.04
N ARG A 240 -26.56 0.16 14.93
CA ARG A 240 -27.79 0.88 14.58
C ARG A 240 -27.42 2.18 13.87
N ILE A 241 -27.60 2.25 12.54
CA ILE A 241 -27.31 3.44 11.74
C ILE A 241 -28.24 4.56 12.19
N PHE A 242 -27.68 5.56 12.86
CA PHE A 242 -28.44 6.71 13.34
C PHE A 242 -28.79 7.68 12.19
N LYS A 243 -29.91 8.40 12.33
CA LYS A 243 -30.39 9.38 11.34
C LYS A 243 -29.35 10.46 11.01
N HIS A 244 -28.53 10.88 11.98
CA HIS A 244 -27.50 11.90 11.77
C HIS A 244 -26.38 11.43 10.83
N VAL A 245 -26.06 10.13 10.80
CA VAL A 245 -25.09 9.55 9.87
C VAL A 245 -25.60 9.72 8.44
N LYS A 246 -26.88 9.40 8.19
CA LYS A 246 -27.50 9.57 6.86
C LYS A 246 -27.51 11.03 6.39
N ASN A 247 -27.69 11.99 7.29
CA ASN A 247 -27.62 13.42 6.94
C ASN A 247 -26.22 13.86 6.53
N TYR A 248 -25.19 13.22 7.09
CA TYR A 248 -23.79 13.50 6.78
C TYR A 248 -23.31 12.80 5.50
N PHE A 249 -23.92 11.66 5.16
CA PHE A 249 -23.67 10.86 3.96
C PHE A 249 -24.94 10.70 3.09
N PRO A 250 -25.46 11.78 2.49
CA PRO A 250 -26.79 11.79 1.89
C PRO A 250 -26.95 10.88 0.65
N HIS A 251 -25.85 10.55 -0.03
CA HIS A 251 -25.85 9.77 -1.28
C HIS A 251 -25.10 8.43 -1.14
N THR A 252 -24.85 7.99 0.10
CA THR A 252 -23.98 6.85 0.38
C THR A 252 -24.79 5.64 0.82
N GLU A 253 -24.58 4.50 0.17
CA GLU A 253 -25.09 3.21 0.62
C GLU A 253 -24.30 2.74 1.85
N ILE A 254 -24.95 2.50 2.98
CA ILE A 254 -24.29 2.10 4.23
C ILE A 254 -24.55 0.61 4.49
N PHE A 255 -23.47 -0.16 4.63
CA PHE A 255 -23.45 -1.61 4.83
C PHE A 255 -22.82 -1.99 6.17
#